data_AF-A0A0Q2RE49-F1
#
_entry.id   AF-A0A0Q2RE49-F1
#
_cell.length_a   1.000
_cell.length_b   1.000
_cell.length_c   1.000
_cell.angle_alpha   90.00
_cell.angle_beta   90.00
_cell.angle_gamma   90.00
#
_symmetry.space_group_name_H-M   'P 1'
#
loop_
_entity.id
_entity.type
_entity.pdbx_description
1 polymer ?
#
loop_
_entity_poly.entity_id
_entity_poly.type
_entity_poly.pdbx_seq_one_letter_code
_entity_poly.pdbx_strand_id
1 'polypeptide(L)' 'MSEVIPGIYRKGELILIDGKELHEGDTITVRILTRKELVERLAGILGEGRASEVEEYLEELNERF' A
#
# COMPACT_ATOMS: atom_id res chain seq x y z
N MET A 1 11.71 -17.09 -2.83
CA MET A 1 11.63 -15.63 -3.07
C MET A 1 10.69 -15.05 -2.05
N SER A 2 11.03 -13.93 -1.42
CA SER A 2 10.13 -13.26 -0.47
C SER A 2 9.07 -12.49 -1.27
N GLU A 3 7.81 -12.84 -1.06
CA GLU A 3 6.66 -12.22 -1.72
C GLU A 3 6.22 -10.99 -0.94
N VAL A 4 5.97 -9.87 -1.65
CA VAL A 4 5.48 -8.62 -1.04
C VAL A 4 4.00 -8.49 -1.34
N ILE A 5 3.19 -8.51 -0.28
CA ILE A 5 1.73 -8.51 -0.39
C ILE A 5 1.21 -7.16 0.10
N PRO A 6 0.37 -6.48 -0.69
CA PRO A 6 -0.26 -5.25 -0.24
C PRO A 6 -1.28 -5.52 0.86
N GLY A 7 -1.31 -4.66 1.87
CA GLY A 7 -2.24 -4.74 2.98
C GLY A 7 -2.63 -3.36 3.48
N ILE A 8 -3.78 -3.28 4.15
CA ILE A 8 -4.32 -2.06 4.76
C ILE A 8 -4.29 -2.25 6.28
N TYR A 9 -3.72 -1.28 6.99
CA TYR A 9 -3.83 -1.24 8.44
C TYR A 9 -5.01 -0.36 8.85
N ARG A 10 -5.97 -0.93 9.58
CA ARG A 10 -7.17 -0.22 10.03
C ARG A 10 -7.57 -0.67 11.42
N LYS A 11 -7.75 0.29 12.34
CA LYS A 11 -8.29 0.06 13.70
C LYS A 11 -7.57 -1.06 14.50
N GLY A 12 -6.26 -1.21 14.32
CA GLY A 12 -5.48 -2.25 15.01
C GLY A 12 -5.27 -3.53 14.19
N GLU A 13 -5.93 -3.67 13.04
CA GLU A 13 -5.91 -4.87 12.22
C GLU A 13 -5.15 -4.65 10.91
N LEU A 14 -4.34 -5.63 10.49
CA LEU A 14 -3.71 -5.66 9.17
C LEU A 14 -4.51 -6.58 8.24
N ILE A 15 -5.11 -6.01 7.21
CA ILE A 15 -5.96 -6.70 6.23
C ILE A 15 -5.14 -6.90 4.95
N LEU A 16 -4.84 -8.15 4.59
CA LEU A 16 -4.14 -8.49 3.35
C LEU A 16 -5.11 -8.47 2.16
N ILE A 17 -4.70 -7.88 1.03
CA ILE A 17 -5.58 -7.69 -0.13
C ILE A 17 -5.60 -8.93 -1.04
N ASP A 18 -4.52 -9.72 -1.06
CA ASP A 18 -4.31 -10.81 -2.03
C ASP A 18 -4.73 -12.20 -1.51
N GLY A 19 -5.56 -12.24 -0.47
CA GLY A 19 -6.16 -13.49 0.03
C GLY A 19 -5.20 -14.51 0.65
N LYS A 20 -3.95 -14.14 0.92
CA LYS A 20 -3.00 -15.04 1.58
C LYS A 20 -3.41 -15.30 3.02
N GLU A 21 -3.56 -16.57 3.37
CA GLU A 21 -3.82 -16.98 4.74
C GLU A 21 -2.53 -16.90 5.57
N LEU A 22 -2.59 -16.13 6.65
CA LEU A 22 -1.59 -16.14 7.72
C LEU A 22 -2.10 -17.02 8.86
N HIS A 23 -1.21 -17.80 9.45
CA HIS A 23 -1.52 -18.65 10.58
C HIS A 23 -0.98 -18.04 11.88
N GLU A 24 -1.57 -18.42 12.99
CA GLU A 24 -1.07 -18.00 14.30
C GLU A 24 0.36 -18.51 14.51
N GLY A 25 1.26 -17.60 14.94
CA GLY A 25 2.69 -17.87 15.09
C GLY A 25 3.54 -17.48 13.86
N ASP A 26 2.93 -17.13 12.73
CA ASP A 26 3.67 -16.62 11.57
C ASP A 26 4.33 -15.28 11.89
N THR A 27 5.59 -15.14 11.49
CA THR A 27 6.33 -13.87 11.58
C THR A 27 6.35 -13.21 10.21
N ILE A 28 5.81 -12.00 10.12
CA ILE A 28 5.83 -11.19 8.91
C ILE A 28 6.69 -9.94 9.09
N THR A 29 7.30 -9.48 8.00
CA THR A 29 7.94 -8.17 7.95
C THR A 29 6.98 -7.18 7.32
N VAL A 30 6.64 -6.12 8.06
CA VAL A 30 5.79 -5.04 7.54
C VAL A 30 6.68 -3.91 7.06
N ARG A 31 6.51 -3.50 5.79
CA ARG A 31 7.13 -2.29 5.25
C ARG A 31 6.06 -1.20 5.13
N ILE A 32 6.16 -0.19 5.97
CA ILE A 32 5.33 1.01 5.86
C ILE A 32 5.94 1.88 4.76
N LEU A 33 5.16 2.22 3.74
CA LEU A 33 5.56 3.16 2.71
C LEU A 33 5.16 4.57 3.14
N THR A 34 6.08 5.51 2.99
CA THR A 34 5.73 6.93 3.02
C THR A 34 4.81 7.26 1.86
N ARG A 35 4.08 8.36 1.98
CA ARG A 35 3.23 8.90 0.91
C ARG A 35 4.00 9.05 -0.41
N LYS A 36 5.21 9.63 -0.34
CA LYS A 36 6.08 9.83 -1.50
C LYS A 36 6.44 8.50 -2.19
N GLU A 37 6.86 7.50 -1.41
CA GLU A 37 7.21 6.18 -1.97
C GLU A 37 6.00 5.49 -2.61
N LEU A 38 4.81 5.67 -2.04
CA LEU A 38 3.57 5.16 -2.61
C LEU A 38 3.26 5.84 -3.95
N VAL A 39 3.37 7.17 -4.02
CA VAL A 39 3.17 7.95 -5.26
C VAL A 39 4.15 7.53 -6.34
N GLU A 40 5.44 7.45 -6.04
CA GLU A 40 6.47 7.04 -7.00
C GLU A 40 6.20 5.63 -7.55
N ARG A 41 5.83 4.69 -6.68
CA ARG A 41 5.49 3.32 -7.09
C ARG A 41 4.26 3.27 -7.99
N LEU A 42 3.19 3.98 -7.63
CA LEU A 42 1.95 4.02 -8.40
C LEU A 42 2.14 4.74 -9.74
N ALA A 43 2.87 5.85 -9.76
CA ALA A 43 3.25 6.55 -10.98
C ALA A 43 4.06 5.65 -11.91
N GLY A 44 5.01 4.86 -11.38
CA GLY A 44 5.77 3.88 -12.15
C GLY A 44 4.89 2.80 -12.80
N ILE A 45 3.79 2.39 -12.16
CA ILE A 45 2.83 1.42 -12.71
C ILE A 45 1.96 2.05 -13.81
N LEU A 46 1.53 3.30 -13.62
CA LEU A 46 0.63 4.01 -14.53
C LEU A 46 1.33 4.64 -15.74
N GLY A 47 2.67 4.69 -15.72
CA GLY A 47 3.51 5.30 -16.75
C GLY A 47 4.20 6.58 -16.24
N GLU A 48 5.49 6.74 -16.57
CA GLU A 48 6.31 7.88 -16.14
C GLU A 48 5.63 9.21 -16.49
N GLY A 49 5.50 10.11 -15.50
CA GLY A 49 4.90 11.44 -15.65
C GLY A 49 3.57 11.67 -14.94
N ARG A 50 2.95 10.64 -14.34
CA ARG A 50 1.66 10.77 -13.63
C ARG A 50 1.75 10.93 -12.10
N ALA A 51 2.93 11.25 -11.56
CA ALA A 51 3.13 11.37 -10.11
C ALA A 51 2.19 12.40 -9.47
N SER A 52 2.01 13.57 -10.10
CA SER A 52 1.12 14.62 -9.62
C SER A 52 -0.36 14.19 -9.61
N GLU A 53 -0.83 13.50 -10.65
CA GLU A 53 -2.21 12.96 -10.71
C GLU A 53 -2.46 11.93 -9.60
N VAL A 54 -1.46 11.10 -9.31
CA VAL A 54 -1.52 10.10 -8.24
C VAL A 54 -1.52 10.77 -6.86
N GLU A 55 -0.71 11.81 -6.68
CA GLU A 55 -0.64 12.58 -5.43
C GLU A 55 -2.01 13.19 -5.10
N GLU A 56 -2.64 13.85 -6.09
CA GLU A 56 -3.99 14.44 -5.99
C GLU A 56 -5.03 13.38 -5.62
N TYR A 57 -5.03 12.25 -6.32
CA TYR A 57 -5.98 11.17 -6.06
C TYR A 57 -5.84 10.61 -4.63
N LEU A 58 -4.60 10.53 -4.13
CA LEU A 58 -4.35 10.10 -2.75
C LEU A 58 -4.76 11.15 -1.71
N GLU A 59 -4.70 12.46 -2.02
CA GLU A 59 -5.27 13.51 -1.14
C GLU A 59 -6.78 13.36 -1.03
N GLU A 60 -7.48 13.25 -2.16
CA GLU A 60 -8.93 13.08 -2.17
C GLU A 60 -9.38 11.83 -1.41
N LEU A 61 -8.61 10.73 -1.51
CA LEU A 61 -8.90 9.51 -0.78
C LEU A 61 -8.71 9.72 0.74
N ASN A 62 -7.67 10.43 1.15
CA ASN A 62 -7.36 10.66 2.55
C ASN A 62 -8.34 11.65 3.22
N GLU A 63 -8.94 12.58 2.47
CA GLU A 63 -10.00 13.45 3.00
C GLU A 63 -11.35 12.74 3.13
N ARG A 64 -11.54 11.62 2.42
CA ARG A 64 -12.77 10.83 2.44
C ARG A 64 -12.84 9.78 3.55
N PHE A 65 -11.74 9.48 4.26
CA PHE A 65 -11.64 8.39 5.25
C PHE A 65 -11.04 8.83 6.58
#